data_AF-A0A0G0VPN4-F1
#
_entry.id   AF-A0A0G0VPN4-F1
#
_cell.length_a   1.000
_cell.length_b   1.000
_cell.length_c   1.000
_cell.angle_alpha   90.00
_cell.angle_beta   90.00
_cell.angle_gamma   90.00
#
_symmetry.space_group_name_H-M   'P 1'
#
loop_
_entity.id
_entity.type
_entity.pdbx_description
1 polymer ?
#
loop_
_entity_poly.entity_id
_entity_poly.type
_entity_poly.pdbx_seq_one_letter_code
_entity_poly.pdbx_strand_id
1 'polypeptide(L)' 'MVQLRTMLVSADNSGAKRLMIIGVPGRVGKFASLGDVVLCVVKGADAAGVVADH' A
#
# COMPACT_ATOMS: atom_id res chain seq x y z
N MET A 1 3.35 0.57 13.27
CA MET A 1 3.20 1.93 12.68
C MET A 1 3.96 1.96 11.38
N VAL A 2 3.39 2.58 10.35
CA VAL A 2 3.95 2.65 8.99
C VAL A 2 3.94 4.10 8.51
N GLN A 3 4.73 4.46 7.52
CA GLN A 3 4.82 5.84 7.00
C GLN A 3 5.04 5.86 5.49
N LEU A 4 5.12 7.05 4.89
CA LEU A 4 5.55 7.22 3.51
C LEU A 4 6.76 6.35 3.15
N ARG A 5 6.72 5.73 1.97
CA ARG A 5 7.71 4.80 1.41
C ARG A 5 7.87 3.47 2.16
N THR A 6 7.04 3.19 3.16
CA THR A 6 7.00 1.84 3.76
C THR A 6 6.46 0.85 2.72
N MET A 7 7.12 -0.29 2.59
CA MET A 7 6.68 -1.40 1.74
C MET A 7 5.85 -2.39 2.55
N LEU A 8 4.60 -2.59 2.15
CA LEU A 8 3.68 -3.56 2.73
C LEU A 8 3.55 -4.78 1.83
N VAL A 9 3.27 -5.93 2.45
CA VAL A 9 2.82 -7.15 1.75
C VAL A 9 1.30 -7.09 1.68
N SER A 10 0.72 -7.38 0.50
CA SER A 10 -0.74 -7.47 0.43
C SER A 10 -1.24 -8.68 1.21
N ALA A 11 -2.38 -8.53 1.88
CA ALA A 11 -3.03 -9.58 2.65
C ALA A 11 -4.33 -10.09 2.00
N ASP A 12 -4.56 -9.72 0.74
CA ASP A 12 -5.75 -10.06 -0.04
C ASP A 12 -5.40 -10.81 -1.33
N ASN A 13 -6.42 -11.10 -2.14
CA ASN A 13 -6.32 -11.75 -3.44
C ASN A 13 -6.43 -10.76 -4.62
N SER A 14 -6.07 -9.49 -4.42
CA SER A 14 -6.13 -8.46 -5.48
C SER A 14 -5.11 -8.68 -6.62
N GLY A 15 -4.10 -9.51 -6.38
CA GLY A 15 -2.96 -9.70 -7.29
C GLY A 15 -1.80 -8.73 -7.05
N ALA A 16 -1.90 -7.80 -6.09
CA ALA A 16 -0.77 -7.01 -5.64
C ALA A 16 0.13 -7.82 -4.68
N LYS A 17 1.44 -7.86 -4.93
CA LYS A 17 2.42 -8.53 -4.07
C LYS A 17 3.04 -7.56 -3.06
N ARG A 18 3.30 -6.33 -3.49
CA ARG A 18 3.90 -5.28 -2.65
C ARG A 18 3.24 -3.92 -2.90
N LEU A 19 3.04 -3.18 -1.82
CA LEU A 19 2.43 -1.84 -1.83
C LEU A 19 3.36 -0.84 -1.17
N MET A 20 3.69 0.26 -1.84
CA MET A 20 4.45 1.37 -1.26
C MET A 20 3.50 2.48 -0.84
N ILE A 21 3.57 2.91 0.42
CA ILE A 21 2.74 4.02 0.90
C ILE A 21 3.22 5.35 0.28
N ILE A 22 2.30 6.08 -0.36
CA ILE A 22 2.54 7.41 -0.94
C ILE A 22 1.78 8.52 -0.22
N GLY A 23 0.89 8.18 0.72
CA GLY A 23 0.17 9.17 1.52
C GLY A 23 -0.64 8.55 2.65
N VAL A 24 -0.91 9.35 3.69
CA VAL A 24 -1.74 8.98 4.83
C VAL A 24 -2.79 10.09 5.02
N PRO A 25 -3.89 10.07 4.24
CA PRO A 25 -4.92 11.10 4.32
C PRO A 25 -5.72 11.02 5.62
N GLY A 26 -6.41 12.10 5.97
CA GLY A 26 -7.39 12.10 7.07
C GLY A 26 -6.81 12.13 8.49
N ARG A 27 -5.49 12.27 8.66
CA ARG A 27 -4.86 12.51 9.97
C ARG A 27 -3.80 13.60 9.93
N VAL A 28 -3.57 14.21 11.09
CA VAL A 28 -2.39 15.02 11.35
C VAL A 28 -1.26 14.08 11.83
N GLY A 29 -0.16 14.01 11.08
CA GLY A 29 1.02 13.23 11.45
C GLY A 29 1.67 12.46 10.29
N LYS A 30 2.80 11.81 10.57
CA LYS A 30 3.63 11.09 9.57
C LYS A 30 3.36 9.59 9.48
N PHE A 31 2.78 9.01 10.53
CA PHE A 31 2.62 7.58 10.67
C PHE A 31 1.18 7.16 10.42
N ALA A 32 0.93 5.88 10.14
CA ALA A 32 -0.36 5.22 10.14
C ALA A 32 -0.31 4.01 11.08
N SER A 33 -1.45 3.71 11.69
CA SER A 33 -1.70 2.59 12.60
C SER A 33 -2.70 1.61 12.00
N LEU A 34 -2.90 0.47 12.66
CA LEU A 34 -3.93 -0.49 12.26
C LEU A 34 -5.31 0.22 12.23
N GLY A 35 -6.05 0.03 11.14
CA GLY A 35 -7.36 0.66 10.92
C GLY A 35 -7.31 1.98 10.14
N ASP A 36 -6.14 2.61 9.98
CA ASP A 36 -5.99 3.80 9.15
C ASP A 36 -6.00 3.41 7.66
N VAL A 37 -6.69 4.21 6.83
CA VAL A 37 -6.66 4.08 5.37
C VAL A 37 -5.50 4.89 4.80
N VAL A 38 -4.70 4.28 3.91
CA VAL A 38 -3.52 4.90 3.30
C VAL A 38 -3.59 4.87 1.78
N LEU A 39 -2.94 5.84 1.13
CA LEU A 39 -2.71 5.81 -0.32
C LEU A 39 -1.44 5.02 -0.61
N CYS A 40 -1.50 4.08 -1.54
CA CYS A 40 -0.37 3.26 -1.93
C CYS A 40 -0.29 3.03 -3.45
N VAL A 41 0.90 2.67 -3.92
CA VAL A 41 1.16 2.24 -5.30
C VAL A 41 1.67 0.81 -5.31
N VAL A 42 1.33 0.05 -6.37
CA VAL A 42 1.75 -1.34 -6.53
C VAL A 42 3.21 -1.37 -7.02
N LYS A 43 4.05 -2.17 -6.35
CA LYS A 43 5.48 -2.38 -6.67
C LYS A 43 5.79 -3.88 -6.75
N GLY A 44 4.97 -4.58 -7.51
CA GLY A 44 5.00 -6.01 -7.73
C GLY A 44 3.58 -6.51 -7.91
N ALA A 45 3.18 -6.76 -9.16
CA ALA A 45 1.89 -7.30 -9.53
C ALA A 45 2.03 -8.79 -9.92
N ASP A 46 0.91 -9.50 -9.85
CA ASP A 46 0.78 -10.78 -10.54
C ASP A 46 0.63 -10.54 -12.06
N ALA A 47 1.35 -11.32 -12.87
CA ALA A 47 1.39 -11.15 -14.32
C ALA A 47 0.05 -11.47 -14.99
N ALA A 48 -0.74 -12.37 -14.37
CA ALA A 48 -2.09 -12.70 -14.81
C ALA A 48 -3.18 -11.93 -14.01
N GLY A 49 -2.77 -11.01 -13.13
CA GLY A 49 -3.66 -10.26 -12.25
C GLY A 49 -4.36 -9.09 -12.95
N VAL A 50 -5.29 -8.46 -12.23
CA VAL A 50 -6.07 -7.30 -12.72
C VAL A 50 -5.42 -5.94 -12.40
N VAL A 51 -4.36 -5.94 -11.58
CA VAL A 51 -3.59 -4.75 -11.22
C VAL A 51 -2.24 -4.76 -11.94
N ALA A 52 -1.65 -3.58 -12.13
CA ALA A 52 -0.36 -3.41 -12.81
C ALA A 52 0.68 -2.76 -11.89
N ASP A 53 1.95 -2.97 -12.21
CA ASP A 53 3.06 -2.27 -11.58
C ASP A 53 3.06 -0.79 -11.96
N HIS A 54 3.32 0.07 -10.97
CA HIS A 54 3.53 1.50 -11.14
C HIS A 54 5.02 1.82 -11.34
#